data_AF-A0A2G4H745-F1
#
_entry.id   AF-A0A2G4H745-F1
#
_cell.length_a   1.000
_cell.length_b   1.000
_cell.length_c   1.000
_cell.angle_alpha   90.00
_cell.angle_beta   90.00
_cell.angle_gamma   90.00
#
_symmetry.space_group_name_H-M   'P 1'
#
loop_
_entity.id
_entity.type
_entity.pdbx_description
1 polymer ?
#
loop_
_entity_poly.entity_id
_entity_poly.type
_entity_poly.pdbx_seq_one_letter_code
_entity_poly.pdbx_strand_id
1 'polypeptide(L)'
;MNQFTKEAEIFGRYLLDGKTPNAKSISLYETAMQIRPITIESEEKILHFILKNPSTIGMVDSAFAFSKKKSAVRRKILFMSAILETQPAYAELFLPQERNWTYTIYILWVGFRAVLKAVAGRFLLLFF
;
A
#
# COMPACT_ATOMS: atom_id res chain seq x y z
N MET A 1 -15.93 12.48 -5.23
CA MET A 1 -15.12 11.26 -5.44
C MET A 1 -15.50 10.26 -4.35
N ASN A 2 -15.85 9.03 -4.70
CA ASN A 2 -16.21 8.00 -3.71
C ASN A 2 -14.95 7.67 -2.86
N GLN A 3 -15.12 7.29 -1.59
CA GLN A 3 -14.01 6.93 -0.72
C GLN A 3 -13.17 5.80 -1.34
N PHE A 4 -13.80 4.80 -1.96
CA PHE A 4 -13.09 3.70 -2.61
C PHE A 4 -12.27 4.14 -3.82
N THR A 5 -12.73 5.12 -4.61
CA THR A 5 -11.92 5.71 -5.69
C THR A 5 -10.63 6.30 -5.13
N LYS A 6 -10.75 7.07 -4.04
CA LYS A 6 -9.62 7.74 -3.40
C LYS A 6 -8.65 6.74 -2.77
N GLU A 7 -9.17 5.69 -2.14
CA GLU A 7 -8.38 4.56 -1.67
C GLU A 7 -7.60 3.92 -2.82
N ALA A 8 -8.27 3.56 -3.92
CA ALA A 8 -7.65 2.91 -5.07
C ALA A 8 -6.53 3.76 -5.69
N GLU A 9 -6.75 5.07 -5.84
CA GLU A 9 -5.75 6.00 -6.35
C GLU A 9 -4.52 6.07 -5.43
N ILE A 10 -4.73 6.26 -4.13
CA ILE A 10 -3.62 6.40 -3.16
C ILE A 10 -2.85 5.10 -3.02
N PHE A 11 -3.55 3.97 -2.87
CA PHE A 11 -2.94 2.65 -2.73
C PHE A 11 -2.24 2.23 -4.03
N GLY A 12 -2.87 2.48 -5.18
CA GLY A 12 -2.25 2.20 -6.46
C GLY A 12 -0.99 3.04 -6.70
N ARG A 13 -1.03 4.34 -6.42
CA ARG A 13 0.16 5.20 -6.50
C ARG A 13 1.27 4.76 -5.56
N TYR A 14 0.94 4.31 -4.36
CA TYR A 14 1.94 3.75 -3.45
C TYR A 14 2.63 2.51 -4.03
N LEU A 15 1.86 1.59 -4.62
CA LEU A 15 2.37 0.33 -5.16
C LEU A 15 3.09 0.49 -6.50
N LEU A 16 2.73 1.49 -7.30
CA LEU A 16 3.29 1.77 -8.63
C LEU A 16 4.39 2.85 -8.60
N ASP A 17 5.05 3.03 -7.45
CA ASP A 17 6.13 4.01 -7.26
C ASP A 17 5.75 5.43 -7.71
N GLY A 18 4.58 5.89 -7.27
CA GLY A 18 4.04 7.22 -7.53
C GLY A 18 3.18 7.35 -8.78
N LYS A 19 3.21 6.37 -9.69
CA LYS A 19 2.41 6.38 -10.94
C LYS A 19 0.92 6.16 -10.67
N THR A 20 0.07 6.86 -11.41
CA THR A 20 -1.39 6.74 -11.26
C THR A 20 -1.87 5.39 -11.81
N PRO A 21 -2.67 4.62 -11.05
CA PRO A 21 -3.30 3.41 -11.57
C PRO A 21 -4.32 3.75 -12.66
N ASN A 22 -4.53 2.84 -13.59
CA ASN A 22 -5.47 3.04 -14.70
C ASN A 22 -6.92 2.93 -14.20
N ALA A 23 -7.85 3.48 -14.99
CA ALA A 23 -9.27 3.52 -14.64
C ALA A 23 -9.86 2.12 -14.39
N LYS A 24 -9.40 1.10 -15.12
CA LYS A 24 -9.84 -0.30 -14.94
C LYS A 24 -9.45 -0.86 -13.57
N SER A 25 -8.24 -0.57 -13.09
CA SER A 25 -7.78 -1.05 -11.79
C SER A 25 -8.53 -0.37 -10.64
N ILE A 26 -8.82 0.93 -10.81
CA ILE A 26 -9.65 1.69 -9.87
C ILE A 26 -11.06 1.09 -9.79
N SER A 27 -11.72 0.86 -10.93
CA SER A 27 -13.08 0.31 -10.94
C SER A 27 -13.16 -1.12 -10.41
N LEU A 28 -12.15 -1.95 -10.66
CA LEU A 28 -12.04 -3.28 -10.07
C LEU A 28 -11.93 -3.22 -8.54
N TYR A 29 -11.15 -2.27 -8.00
CA TYR A 29 -11.03 -2.09 -6.56
C TYR A 29 -12.35 -1.63 -5.94
N GLU A 30 -13.03 -0.66 -6.54
CA GLU A 30 -14.35 -0.20 -6.08
C GLU A 30 -15.35 -1.35 -6.05
N THR A 31 -15.44 -2.10 -7.14
CA THR A 31 -16.33 -3.26 -7.28
C THR A 31 -16.00 -4.31 -6.22
N ALA A 32 -14.72 -4.59 -6.00
CA ALA A 32 -14.28 -5.54 -4.98
C ALA A 32 -14.66 -5.10 -3.56
N MET A 33 -14.51 -3.81 -3.23
CA MET A 33 -14.89 -3.28 -1.92
C MET A 33 -16.41 -3.25 -1.71
N GLN A 34 -17.20 -3.17 -2.78
CA GLN A 34 -18.66 -3.28 -2.72
C GLN A 34 -19.12 -4.73 -2.55
N ILE A 35 -18.53 -5.68 -3.28
CA ILE A 35 -18.88 -7.11 -3.20
C ILE A 35 -18.42 -7.71 -1.87
N ARG A 36 -17.22 -7.32 -1.41
CA ARG A 36 -16.61 -7.85 -0.19
C ARG A 36 -16.08 -6.71 0.68
N PRO A 37 -16.97 -5.97 1.36
CA PRO A 37 -16.56 -4.85 2.20
C PRO A 37 -15.63 -5.31 3.31
N ILE A 38 -14.57 -4.53 3.52
CA ILE A 38 -13.60 -4.72 4.60
C ILE A 38 -13.98 -3.75 5.72
N THR A 39 -14.50 -4.28 6.82
CA THR A 39 -14.80 -3.52 8.04
C THR A 39 -13.53 -2.89 8.62
N ILE A 40 -13.57 -1.58 8.89
CA ILE A 40 -12.42 -0.74 9.30
C ILE A 40 -12.61 -0.13 10.69
N GLU A 41 -13.69 -0.41 11.42
CA GLU A 41 -14.08 0.29 12.67
C GLU A 41 -12.92 0.65 13.63
N SER A 42 -12.01 -0.28 13.94
CA SER A 42 -10.86 0.00 14.82
C SER A 42 -9.69 0.78 14.20
N GLU A 43 -9.67 0.97 12.89
CA GLU A 43 -8.57 1.57 12.10
C GLU A 43 -9.04 2.76 11.24
N GLU A 44 -10.26 3.26 11.44
CA GLU A 44 -10.85 4.33 10.64
C GLU A 44 -10.04 5.63 10.69
N LYS A 45 -9.58 6.02 11.89
CA LYS A 45 -8.72 7.19 12.08
C LYS A 45 -7.42 7.08 11.28
N ILE A 46 -6.84 5.87 11.23
CA ILE A 46 -5.60 5.58 10.51
C ILE A 46 -5.84 5.65 8.99
N LEU A 47 -6.94 5.06 8.53
CA LEU A 47 -7.32 5.16 7.12
C LEU A 47 -7.53 6.61 6.70
N HIS A 48 -8.29 7.38 7.47
CA HIS A 48 -8.53 8.80 7.20
C HIS A 48 -7.21 9.59 7.18
N PHE A 49 -6.29 9.29 8.10
CA PHE A 49 -4.97 9.89 8.13
C PHE A 49 -4.14 9.58 6.86
N ILE A 50 -4.15 8.33 6.38
CA ILE A 50 -3.51 7.94 5.11
C ILE A 50 -4.15 8.68 3.93
N LEU A 51 -5.49 8.73 3.89
CA LEU A 51 -6.23 9.40 2.81
C LEU A 51 -6.00 10.91 2.77
N LYS A 52 -5.66 11.53 3.92
CA LYS A 52 -5.26 12.93 4.01
C LYS A 52 -3.77 13.14 3.70
N ASN A 53 -2.92 12.20 4.10
CA ASN A 53 -1.47 12.27 3.96
C ASN A 53 -0.90 11.04 3.24
N PRO A 54 -1.02 10.94 1.90
CA PRO A 54 -0.66 9.73 1.13
C PRO A 54 0.79 9.26 1.33
N SER A 55 1.73 10.17 1.58
CA SER A 55 3.15 9.85 1.80
C SER A 55 3.40 9.00 3.06
N THR A 56 2.45 8.96 3.98
CA THR A 56 2.56 8.22 5.26
C THR A 56 2.24 6.75 5.12
N ILE A 57 1.61 6.32 4.01
CA ILE A 57 1.16 4.95 3.81
C ILE A 57 2.28 3.93 3.98
N GLY A 58 3.48 4.20 3.46
CA GLY A 58 4.61 3.27 3.56
C GLY A 58 5.08 3.08 5.01
N MET A 59 4.95 4.10 5.86
CA MET A 59 5.26 3.96 7.30
C MET A 59 4.21 3.11 8.00
N VAL A 60 2.93 3.37 7.70
CA VAL A 60 1.80 2.64 8.31
C VAL A 60 1.76 1.18 7.88
N ASP A 61 1.92 0.90 6.60
CA ASP A 61 1.97 -0.46 6.04
C ASP A 61 3.14 -1.26 6.64
N SER A 62 4.32 -0.65 6.72
CA SER A 62 5.49 -1.25 7.37
C SER A 62 5.22 -1.52 8.86
N ALA A 63 4.60 -0.60 9.58
CA ALA A 63 4.29 -0.78 11.00
C ALA A 63 3.26 -1.89 11.24
N PHE A 64 2.23 -1.99 10.38
CA PHE A 64 1.26 -3.08 10.43
C PHE A 64 1.87 -4.43 10.05
N ALA A 65 2.88 -4.45 9.18
CA ALA A 65 3.60 -5.67 8.84
C ALA A 65 4.19 -6.38 10.06
N PHE A 66 4.70 -5.61 11.03
CA PHE A 66 5.25 -6.13 12.27
C PHE A 66 4.22 -6.22 13.41
N SER A 67 3.38 -5.20 13.59
CA SER A 67 2.57 -5.05 14.80
C SER A 67 1.24 -5.81 14.76
N LYS A 68 0.58 -5.90 13.60
CA LYS A 68 -0.80 -6.39 13.51
C LYS A 68 -1.03 -7.15 12.21
N LYS A 69 -0.82 -8.47 12.28
CA LYS A 69 -0.98 -9.39 11.13
C LYS A 69 -2.37 -9.33 10.48
N LYS A 70 -3.42 -8.95 11.23
CA LYS A 70 -4.82 -8.86 10.77
C LYS A 70 -5.35 -7.42 10.67
N SER A 71 -4.55 -6.47 10.17
CA SER A 71 -5.03 -5.10 9.91
C SER A 71 -6.01 -5.05 8.74
N ALA A 72 -7.09 -4.29 8.89
CA ALA A 72 -8.08 -4.04 7.84
C ALA A 72 -7.53 -3.12 6.75
N VAL A 73 -6.78 -2.08 7.15
CA VAL A 73 -6.09 -1.15 6.23
C VAL A 73 -5.07 -1.90 5.38
N ARG A 74 -4.22 -2.73 6.02
CA ARG A 74 -3.24 -3.54 5.28
C ARG A 74 -3.91 -4.50 4.31
N ARG A 75 -5.03 -5.12 4.71
CA ARG A 75 -5.79 -6.02 3.83
C ARG A 75 -6.30 -5.29 2.58
N LYS A 76 -6.74 -4.04 2.70
CA LYS A 76 -7.13 -3.21 1.55
C LYS A 76 -5.97 -2.90 0.60
N ILE A 77 -4.80 -2.55 1.14
CA ILE A 77 -3.58 -2.33 0.35
C ILE A 77 -3.19 -3.59 -0.42
N LEU A 78 -3.20 -4.75 0.27
CA LEU A 78 -2.92 -6.05 -0.36
C LEU A 78 -3.94 -6.41 -1.44
N PHE A 79 -5.21 -6.04 -1.26
CA PHE A 79 -6.25 -6.25 -2.26
C PHE A 79 -5.98 -5.43 -3.53
N MET A 80 -5.57 -4.17 -3.36
CA MET A 80 -5.13 -3.34 -4.49
C MET A 80 -3.89 -3.94 -5.18
N SER A 81 -2.93 -4.46 -4.41
CA SER A 81 -1.76 -5.16 -4.96
C SER A 81 -2.15 -6.33 -5.85
N ALA A 82 -3.07 -7.19 -5.40
CA ALA A 82 -3.53 -8.34 -6.18
C ALA A 82 -4.23 -7.92 -7.49
N ILE A 83 -4.98 -6.81 -7.47
CA ILE A 83 -5.61 -6.26 -8.68
C ILE A 83 -4.54 -5.81 -9.67
N LEU A 84 -3.54 -5.06 -9.21
CA LEU A 84 -2.46 -4.54 -10.06
C LEU A 84 -1.60 -5.67 -10.64
N GLU A 85 -1.25 -6.66 -9.82
CA GLU A 85 -0.42 -7.81 -10.21
C GLU A 85 -1.09 -8.67 -11.30
N THR A 86 -2.42 -8.66 -11.36
CA THR A 86 -3.20 -9.38 -12.39
C THR A 86 -3.51 -8.53 -13.63
N GLN A 87 -3.07 -7.27 -13.70
CA GLN A 87 -3.21 -6.46 -14.91
C GLN A 87 -1.98 -6.58 -15.81
N PRO A 88 -2.15 -6.95 -17.10
CA PRO A 88 -1.04 -7.00 -18.06
C PRO A 88 -0.27 -5.69 -18.20
N ALA A 89 -0.96 -4.54 -18.03
CA ALA A 89 -0.35 -3.21 -18.12
C ALA A 89 0.75 -2.96 -17.06
N TYR A 90 0.79 -3.76 -15.99
CA TYR A 90 1.78 -3.65 -14.92
C TYR A 90 2.68 -4.88 -14.81
N ALA A 91 2.58 -5.84 -15.73
CA ALA A 91 3.31 -7.11 -15.65
C ALA A 91 4.83 -6.89 -15.46
N GLU A 92 5.41 -5.97 -16.22
CA GLU A 92 6.84 -5.62 -16.12
C GLU A 92 7.27 -5.16 -14.72
N LEU A 93 6.37 -4.58 -13.91
CA LEU A 93 6.71 -4.15 -12.55
C LEU A 93 6.78 -5.31 -11.55
N PHE A 94 6.08 -6.41 -11.83
CA PHE A 94 5.98 -7.57 -10.94
C PHE A 94 6.81 -8.76 -11.44
N LEU A 95 7.27 -8.75 -12.69
CA LEU A 95 8.18 -9.74 -13.24
C LEU A 95 9.60 -9.59 -12.64
N PRO A 96 10.36 -10.70 -12.51
CA PRO A 96 11.76 -10.65 -12.12
C PRO A 96 12.55 -9.70 -13.02
N GLN A 97 13.15 -8.67 -12.42
CA GLN A 97 14.00 -7.72 -13.11
C GLN A 97 15.46 -8.20 -13.08
N GLU A 98 16.21 -7.92 -14.14
CA GLU A 98 17.65 -8.16 -14.17
C GLU A 98 18.35 -7.28 -13.11
N ARG A 99 19.24 -7.88 -12.32
CA ARG A 99 19.89 -7.22 -11.19
C ARG A 99 21.40 -7.44 -11.26
N ASN A 100 22.14 -6.33 -11.28
CA ASN A 100 23.60 -6.34 -11.20
C ASN A 100 24.07 -6.45 -9.75
N TRP A 101 25.34 -6.81 -9.53
CA TRP A 101 25.92 -6.93 -8.18
C TRP A 101 25.83 -5.63 -7.34
N THR A 102 25.85 -4.47 -7.99
CA THR A 102 25.64 -3.15 -7.36
C THR A 102 24.24 -2.99 -6.77
N TYR A 103 23.26 -3.77 -7.24
CA TYR A 103 21.91 -3.80 -6.72
C TYR A 103 21.86 -4.34 -5.29
N THR A 104 22.84 -5.15 -4.86
CA THR A 104 22.94 -5.63 -3.47
C THR A 104 23.10 -4.46 -2.49
N ILE A 105 23.91 -3.46 -2.83
CA ILE A 105 24.09 -2.24 -2.03
C ILE A 105 22.77 -1.46 -1.99
N TYR A 106 22.06 -1.39 -3.12
CA TYR A 106 20.75 -0.74 -3.20
C TYR A 106 19.71 -1.46 -2.31
N ILE A 107 19.66 -2.80 -2.32
CA ILE A 107 18.78 -3.58 -1.43
C ILE A 107 19.09 -3.27 0.04
N LEU A 108 20.37 -3.23 0.43
CA LEU A 108 20.77 -2.91 1.80
C LEU A 108 20.29 -1.51 2.21
N TRP A 109 20.46 -0.53 1.33
CA TRP A 109 19.98 0.83 1.56
C TRP A 109 18.45 0.92 1.68
N VAL A 110 17.72 0.24 0.78
CA VAL A 110 16.26 0.17 0.85
C VAL A 110 15.79 -0.52 2.13
N GLY A 111 16.43 -1.62 2.51
CA GLY A 111 16.17 -2.35 3.74
C GLY A 111 16.38 -1.47 4.98
N PHE A 112 17.50 -0.75 5.05
CA PHE A 112 17.77 0.20 6.13
C PHE A 112 16.70 1.29 6.23
N ARG A 113 16.33 1.91 5.10
CA ARG A 113 15.24 2.90 5.06
C ARG A 113 13.89 2.31 5.48
N ALA A 114 13.63 1.04 5.15
CA ALA A 114 12.41 0.35 5.55
C ALA A 114 12.34 0.16 7.08
N VAL A 115 13.46 -0.20 7.71
CA VAL A 115 13.56 -0.28 9.19
C VAL A 115 13.24 1.07 9.83
N LEU A 116 13.83 2.16 9.34
CA LEU A 116 13.54 3.51 9.85
C LEU A 116 12.05 3.88 9.71
N LYS A 117 11.45 3.59 8.54
CA LYS A 117 10.01 3.81 8.31
C LYS A 117 9.14 2.97 9.24
N ALA A 118 9.50 1.71 9.49
CA ALA A 118 8.76 0.83 10.39
C ALA A 118 8.80 1.33 11.84
N VAL A 119 9.97 1.77 12.31
CA VAL A 119 10.14 2.36 13.65
C VAL A 119 9.33 3.65 13.78
N ALA A 120 9.45 4.57 12.81
CA ALA A 120 8.67 5.81 12.79
C ALA A 120 7.15 5.54 12.76
N GLY A 121 6.72 4.59 11.93
CA GLY A 121 5.32 4.16 11.86
C GLY A 121 4.82 3.54 13.17
N ARG A 122 5.67 2.78 13.87
CA ARG A 122 5.34 2.24 15.20
C ARG A 122 5.10 3.34 16.21
N PHE A 123 5.95 4.37 16.24
CA PHE A 123 5.72 5.54 17.09
C PHE A 123 4.43 6.26 16.72
N LEU A 124 4.17 6.46 15.42
CA LEU A 124 2.94 7.08 14.94
C LEU A 124 1.69 6.30 15.41
N LEU A 125 1.70 4.97 15.31
CA LEU A 125 0.59 4.12 15.76
C LEU A 125 0.34 4.19 17.27
N LEU A 126 1.30 4.59 18.10
CA LEU A 126 1.07 4.78 19.54
C LEU A 126 0.21 6.02 19.85
N PHE A 127 0.15 6.98 18.92
CA PHE A 127 -0.64 8.20 19.07
C PHE A 127 -2.10 8.05 18.56
N PHE A 128 -2.48 6.88 18.05
CA PHE A 128 -3.81 6.57 17.52
C PHE A 128 -4.49 5.45 18.33
#